data_AF-A0A2C9M7L8-F1
#
_entry.id   AF-A0A2C9M7L8-F1
#
_cell.length_a   1.000
_cell.length_b   1.000
_cell.length_c   1.000
_cell.angle_alpha   90.00
_cell.angle_beta   90.00
_cell.angle_gamma   90.00
#
_symmetry.space_group_name_H-M   'P 1'
#
loop_
_entity.id
_entity.type
_entity.pdbx_description
1 polymer ?
#
loop_
_entity_poly.entity_id
_entity_poly.type
_entity_poly.pdbx_seq_one_letter_code
_entity_poly.pdbx_strand_id
1 'polypeptide(L)'
;MSANGGDSETQMQKFELYIKASAIDKETKGSCPICQQFFMMTCLLGENQDDIDFKVFTVQADCPPKNFAAGWSKKYPVVMVISGRNKSGQDISGMMYDTFEELELFFESINRDCPELKRKNAPNQAAMQVVENVYKVSLKFL
;
A
#
# COMPACT_ATOMS: atom_id res chain seq x y z
N MET A 1 23.15 -14.44 -38.02
CA MET A 1 23.47 -13.95 -36.67
C MET A 1 23.02 -12.51 -36.57
N SER A 2 22.10 -12.22 -35.65
CA SER A 2 22.02 -10.99 -34.85
C SER A 2 20.72 -11.07 -34.06
N ALA A 3 20.83 -11.49 -32.81
CA ALA A 3 19.76 -11.48 -31.84
C ALA A 3 19.58 -10.04 -31.36
N ASN A 4 18.38 -9.49 -31.51
CA ASN A 4 17.97 -8.27 -30.81
C ASN A 4 17.76 -8.64 -29.34
N GLY A 5 18.80 -8.45 -28.53
CA GLY A 5 18.67 -8.37 -27.08
C GLY A 5 18.03 -7.03 -26.73
N GLY A 6 16.71 -7.02 -26.54
CA GLY A 6 16.04 -5.93 -25.87
C GLY A 6 16.23 -6.12 -24.37
N ASP A 7 17.25 -5.47 -23.80
CA ASP A 7 17.29 -5.22 -22.36
C ASP A 7 16.07 -4.34 -22.04
N SER A 8 14.99 -4.96 -21.58
CA SER A 8 13.94 -4.26 -20.87
C SER A 8 14.55 -3.77 -19.56
N GLU A 9 15.12 -2.56 -19.56
CA GLU A 9 15.40 -1.83 -18.32
C GLU A 9 14.11 -1.90 -17.49
N THR A 10 14.17 -2.59 -16.34
CA THR A 10 13.03 -2.71 -15.45
C THR A 10 12.70 -1.30 -14.95
N GLN A 11 11.67 -0.68 -15.56
CA GLN A 11 11.32 0.70 -15.27
C GLN A 11 10.85 0.80 -13.82
N MET A 12 11.65 1.46 -12.98
CA MET A 12 11.34 1.69 -11.57
C MET A 12 9.95 2.30 -11.40
N GLN A 13 9.09 1.61 -10.65
CA GLN A 13 7.74 2.07 -10.34
C GLN A 13 7.78 2.94 -9.10
N LYS A 14 7.25 4.15 -9.21
CA LYS A 14 7.35 5.19 -8.19
C LYS A 14 5.98 5.51 -7.64
N PHE A 15 5.85 5.39 -6.34
CA PHE A 15 4.61 5.60 -5.62
C PHE A 15 4.87 6.50 -4.40
N GLU A 16 3.86 7.27 -4.03
CA GLU A 16 3.89 8.07 -2.81
C GLU A 16 2.75 7.62 -1.91
N LEU A 17 3.06 7.30 -0.66
CA LEU A 17 2.10 6.97 0.38
C LEU A 17 2.03 8.14 1.37
N TYR A 18 0.86 8.75 1.47
CA TYR A 18 0.58 9.83 2.41
C TYR A 18 -0.17 9.27 3.62
N ILE A 19 0.44 9.41 4.80
CA ILE A 19 -0.10 8.94 6.08
C ILE A 19 -0.37 10.10 7.03
N LYS A 20 -1.31 9.91 7.96
CA LYS A 20 -1.64 10.92 8.96
C LYS A 20 -0.44 11.16 9.90
N ALA A 21 -0.03 12.41 10.05
CA ALA A 21 0.97 12.85 11.02
C ALA A 21 0.44 12.77 12.46
N SER A 22 1.34 12.76 13.43
CA SER A 22 1.03 12.87 14.85
C SER A 22 0.30 14.17 15.15
N ALA A 23 -0.73 14.13 15.98
CA ALA A 23 -1.43 15.33 16.42
C ALA A 23 -0.61 16.17 17.42
N ILE A 24 0.47 15.61 17.97
CA ILE A 24 1.29 16.23 19.01
C ILE A 24 2.39 17.09 18.38
N ASP A 25 3.26 16.47 17.58
CA ASP A 25 4.41 17.16 16.95
C ASP A 25 4.13 17.60 15.51
N LYS A 26 3.06 17.09 14.89
CA LYS A 26 2.64 17.41 13.53
C LYS A 26 3.65 17.09 12.42
N GLU A 27 4.64 16.26 12.74
CA GLU A 27 5.76 15.90 11.85
C GLU A 27 5.92 14.38 11.76
N THR A 28 5.89 13.68 12.89
CA THR A 28 6.13 12.23 12.92
C THR A 28 4.88 11.45 12.52
N LYS A 29 5.03 10.14 12.28
CA LYS A 29 3.91 9.24 12.00
C LYS A 29 2.89 9.26 13.14
N GLY A 30 1.62 9.46 12.82
CA GLY A 30 0.52 9.40 13.77
C GLY A 30 0.06 7.98 14.10
N SER A 31 -0.91 7.86 15.01
CA SER A 31 -1.43 6.60 15.55
C SER A 31 -2.53 5.92 14.71
N CYS A 32 -2.71 6.31 13.44
CA CYS A 32 -3.77 5.75 12.60
C CYS A 32 -3.48 4.28 12.25
N PRO A 33 -4.30 3.30 12.70
CA PRO A 33 -4.04 1.87 12.43
C PRO A 33 -4.12 1.53 10.94
N ILE A 34 -5.04 2.16 10.21
CA ILE A 34 -5.19 1.96 8.76
C ILE A 34 -3.95 2.48 8.01
N CYS A 35 -3.44 3.66 8.37
CA CYS A 35 -2.16 4.16 7.82
C CYS A 35 -1.00 3.20 8.14
N GLN A 36 -0.97 2.62 9.34
CA GLN A 36 0.05 1.65 9.70
C GLN A 36 -0.03 0.36 8.87
N GLN A 37 -1.24 -0.16 8.62
CA GLN A 37 -1.45 -1.32 7.76
C GLN A 37 -0.82 -1.12 6.38
N PHE A 38 -1.20 -0.05 5.68
CA PHE A 38 -0.68 0.21 4.33
C PHE A 38 0.81 0.59 4.32
N PHE A 39 1.30 1.27 5.36
CA PHE A 39 2.74 1.49 5.54
C PHE A 39 3.53 0.17 5.63
N MET A 40 3.02 -0.80 6.40
CA MET A 40 3.67 -2.13 6.47
C MET A 40 3.65 -2.84 5.11
N MET A 41 2.55 -2.71 4.35
CA MET A 41 2.48 -3.27 2.99
C MET A 41 3.52 -2.62 2.06
N THR A 42 3.75 -1.30 2.16
CA THR A 42 4.81 -0.63 1.38
C THR A 42 6.20 -1.13 1.73
N CYS A 43 6.49 -1.38 3.01
CA CYS A 43 7.78 -1.95 3.42
C CYS A 43 7.97 -3.35 2.83
N LEU A 44 6.97 -4.22 2.95
CA LEU A 44 7.03 -5.58 2.40
C LEU A 44 7.24 -5.57 0.88
N LEU A 45 6.53 -4.71 0.14
CA LEU A 45 6.75 -4.59 -1.29
C LEU A 45 8.15 -4.06 -1.62
N GLY A 46 8.63 -3.04 -0.92
CA GLY A 46 9.97 -2.49 -1.13
C GLY A 46 11.11 -3.46 -0.76
N GLU A 47 10.86 -4.39 0.15
CA GLU A 47 11.81 -5.45 0.53
C GLU A 47 11.81 -6.64 -0.45
N ASN A 48 10.70 -6.89 -1.15
CA ASN A 48 10.50 -8.10 -1.95
C ASN A 48 10.40 -7.84 -3.47
N GLN A 49 10.38 -6.58 -3.92
CA GLN A 49 10.31 -6.21 -5.33
C GLN A 49 11.31 -5.10 -5.68
N ASP A 50 12.32 -5.46 -6.48
CA ASP A 50 13.48 -4.60 -6.79
C ASP A 50 13.15 -3.35 -7.64
N ASP A 51 11.99 -3.34 -8.31
CA ASP A 51 11.54 -2.28 -9.22
C ASP A 51 10.40 -1.44 -8.63
N ILE A 52 10.27 -1.38 -7.31
CA ILE A 52 9.33 -0.52 -6.59
C ILE A 52 10.05 0.47 -5.67
N ASP A 53 9.71 1.74 -5.81
CA ASP A 53 10.14 2.85 -4.95
C ASP A 53 8.90 3.50 -4.31
N PHE A 54 8.75 3.33 -2.99
CA PHE A 54 7.73 4.00 -2.19
C PHE A 54 8.35 5.14 -1.37
N LYS A 55 7.86 6.36 -1.60
CA LYS A 55 8.11 7.49 -0.71
C LYS A 55 6.96 7.66 0.25
N VAL A 56 7.26 7.72 1.54
CA VAL A 56 6.23 7.90 2.57
C VAL A 56 6.29 9.33 3.10
N PHE A 57 5.14 10.00 3.09
CA PHE A 57 4.97 11.35 3.60
C PHE A 57 4.01 11.36 4.78
N THR A 58 4.38 12.03 5.86
CA THR A 58 3.47 12.36 6.96
C THR A 58 2.75 13.67 6.68
N VAL A 59 1.46 13.69 6.95
CA VAL A 59 0.59 14.83 6.59
C VAL A 59 -0.31 15.24 7.74
N GLN A 60 -0.33 16.54 8.01
CA GLN A 60 -1.29 17.15 8.92
C GLN A 60 -2.69 17.10 8.31
N ALA A 61 -3.66 16.56 9.05
CA ALA A 61 -5.01 16.36 8.52
C ALA A 61 -5.72 17.68 8.14
N ASP A 62 -5.34 18.75 8.83
CA ASP A 62 -5.76 20.13 8.67
C ASP A 62 -5.00 20.90 7.56
N CYS A 63 -3.90 20.35 7.04
CA CYS A 63 -3.11 20.97 5.97
C CYS A 63 -2.69 19.92 4.90
N PRO A 64 -3.64 19.43 4.09
CA PRO A 64 -3.32 18.44 3.05
C PRO A 64 -2.47 19.04 1.91
N PRO A 65 -1.66 18.22 1.23
CA PRO A 65 -0.85 18.62 0.07
C PRO A 65 -1.70 19.23 -1.04
N LYS A 66 -1.17 20.26 -1.70
CA LYS A 66 -1.86 20.99 -2.79
C LYS A 66 -2.06 20.14 -4.04
N ASN A 67 -1.27 19.07 -4.21
CA ASN A 67 -1.35 18.14 -5.34
C ASN A 67 -2.46 17.10 -5.19
N PHE A 68 -3.21 17.08 -4.09
CA PHE A 68 -4.40 16.23 -3.99
C PHE A 68 -5.45 16.75 -4.97
N ALA A 69 -6.00 15.84 -5.78
CA ALA A 69 -7.04 16.19 -6.75
C ALA A 69 -8.27 16.77 -6.05
N ALA A 70 -9.01 17.63 -6.76
CA ALA A 70 -10.32 18.06 -6.30
C ALA A 70 -11.24 16.82 -6.21
N GLY A 71 -11.78 16.54 -5.03
CA GLY A 71 -12.72 15.42 -4.82
C GLY A 71 -12.20 14.23 -4.04
N TRP A 72 -10.97 14.28 -3.49
CA TRP A 72 -10.49 13.23 -2.59
C TRP A 72 -11.34 13.10 -1.31
N SER A 73 -11.34 11.92 -0.71
CA SER A 73 -12.20 11.48 0.39
C SER A 73 -11.96 12.22 1.72
N LYS A 74 -10.91 13.04 1.80
CA LYS A 74 -10.40 13.69 3.02
C LYS A 74 -10.00 12.71 4.12
N LYS A 75 -9.70 11.48 3.75
CA LYS A 75 -9.27 10.41 4.66
C LYS A 75 -7.87 9.94 4.28
N TYR A 76 -7.11 9.52 5.29
CA TYR A 76 -5.81 8.90 5.12
C TYR A 76 -5.92 7.39 5.39
N PRO A 77 -5.06 6.57 4.77
CA PRO A 77 -3.97 6.96 3.87
C PRO A 77 -4.43 7.26 2.43
N VAL A 78 -3.54 7.89 1.66
CA VAL A 78 -3.71 8.14 0.22
C VAL A 78 -2.48 7.63 -0.51
N VAL A 79 -2.66 6.96 -1.65
CA VAL A 79 -1.57 6.62 -2.55
C VAL A 79 -1.67 7.44 -3.83
N MET A 80 -0.56 8.05 -4.23
CA MET A 80 -0.38 8.65 -5.55
C MET A 80 0.58 7.81 -6.36
N VAL A 81 0.19 7.48 -7.60
CA VAL A 81 1.08 6.81 -8.54
C VAL A 81 1.82 7.85 -9.36
N ILE A 82 3.13 7.97 -9.14
CA ILE A 82 3.96 8.89 -9.92
C ILE A 82 4.27 8.28 -11.29
N SER A 83 4.66 7.01 -11.30
CA SER A 83 4.84 6.23 -12.53
C SER A 83 4.78 4.75 -12.22
N GLY A 84 3.93 3.97 -12.90
CA GLY A 84 3.87 2.53 -12.65
C GLY A 84 2.86 1.79 -13.52
N ARG A 85 2.97 0.47 -13.54
CA ARG A 85 2.03 -0.42 -14.23
C ARG A 85 1.55 -1.48 -13.27
N ASN A 86 0.27 -1.82 -13.33
CA ASN A 86 -0.22 -2.96 -12.57
C ASN A 86 0.31 -4.29 -13.15
N LYS A 87 0.08 -5.40 -12.45
CA LYS A 87 0.48 -6.76 -12.88
C LYS A 87 -0.16 -7.22 -14.20
N SER A 88 -1.21 -6.53 -14.67
CA SER A 88 -1.81 -6.76 -15.99
C SER A 88 -1.15 -5.93 -17.11
N GLY A 89 -0.14 -5.11 -16.79
CA GLY A 89 0.56 -4.24 -17.72
C GLY A 89 -0.13 -2.89 -18.00
N GLN A 90 -1.27 -2.63 -17.37
CA GLN A 90 -2.01 -1.37 -17.53
C GLN A 90 -1.22 -0.24 -16.86
N ASP A 91 -1.06 0.87 -17.58
CA ASP A 91 -0.50 2.09 -17.04
C ASP A 91 -1.48 2.71 -16.02
N ILE A 92 -0.98 2.93 -14.82
CA ILE A 92 -1.72 3.52 -13.70
C ILE A 92 -1.08 4.83 -13.22
N SER A 93 -0.17 5.40 -14.01
CA SER A 93 0.51 6.66 -13.70
C SER A 93 -0.49 7.81 -13.57
N GLY A 94 -0.31 8.65 -12.54
CA GLY A 94 -1.19 9.78 -12.23
C GLY A 94 -2.47 9.42 -11.47
N MET A 95 -2.71 8.12 -11.20
CA MET A 95 -3.88 7.69 -10.43
C MET A 95 -3.71 7.98 -8.93
N MET A 96 -4.84 8.22 -8.26
CA MET A 96 -4.95 8.44 -6.82
C MET A 96 -5.90 7.41 -6.23
N TYR A 97 -5.55 6.84 -5.08
CA TYR A 97 -6.37 5.88 -4.34
C TYR A 97 -6.50 6.35 -2.89
N ASP A 98 -7.73 6.57 -2.41
CA ASP A 98 -7.98 7.22 -1.12
C ASP A 98 -9.16 6.64 -0.32
N THR A 99 -9.77 5.57 -0.83
CA THR A 99 -10.72 4.73 -0.09
C THR A 99 -10.06 3.41 0.32
N PHE A 100 -10.60 2.77 1.36
CA PHE A 100 -10.02 1.54 1.88
C PHE A 100 -10.03 0.42 0.83
N GLU A 101 -11.15 0.25 0.14
CA GLU A 101 -11.34 -0.76 -0.89
C GLU A 101 -10.40 -0.55 -2.08
N GLU A 102 -10.24 0.69 -2.53
CA GLU A 102 -9.34 1.05 -3.63
C GLU A 102 -7.87 0.82 -3.27
N LEU A 103 -7.47 1.16 -2.04
CA LEU A 103 -6.11 0.90 -1.57
C LEU A 103 -5.82 -0.60 -1.55
N GLU A 104 -6.72 -1.43 -1.02
CA GLU A 104 -6.54 -2.89 -1.05
C GLU A 104 -6.38 -3.42 -2.48
N LEU A 105 -7.22 -2.95 -3.41
CA LEU A 105 -7.14 -3.32 -4.82
C LEU A 105 -5.84 -2.83 -5.47
N PHE A 106 -5.39 -1.63 -5.14
CA PHE A 106 -4.13 -1.08 -5.63
C PHE A 106 -2.95 -1.96 -5.21
N PHE A 107 -2.79 -2.25 -3.92
CA PHE A 107 -1.68 -3.08 -3.42
C PHE A 107 -1.72 -4.49 -3.99
N GLU A 108 -2.90 -5.09 -4.14
CA GLU A 108 -3.07 -6.39 -4.82
C GLU A 108 -2.68 -6.30 -6.31
N SER A 109 -2.94 -5.17 -6.97
CA SER A 109 -2.66 -4.98 -8.39
C SER A 109 -1.16 -4.85 -8.70
N ILE A 110 -0.33 -4.39 -7.75
CA ILE A 110 1.11 -4.21 -7.93
C ILE A 110 1.97 -5.30 -7.27
N ASN A 111 1.37 -6.16 -6.43
CA ASN A 111 2.05 -7.30 -5.83
C ASN A 111 2.28 -8.41 -6.87
N ARG A 112 3.55 -8.64 -7.23
CA ARG A 112 4.00 -9.73 -8.10
C ARG A 112 4.66 -10.83 -7.26
N ASP A 113 5.60 -10.43 -6.43
CA ASP A 113 6.59 -11.33 -5.85
C ASP A 113 6.52 -11.47 -4.33
N CYS A 114 5.65 -10.71 -3.64
CA CYS A 114 5.51 -10.80 -2.18
C CYS A 114 4.45 -11.84 -1.78
N PRO A 115 4.82 -13.07 -1.37
CA PRO A 115 3.88 -14.09 -0.97
C PRO A 115 3.12 -13.74 0.31
N GLU A 116 3.70 -12.98 1.24
CA GLU A 116 3.11 -12.59 2.53
C GLU A 116 1.82 -11.81 2.33
N LEU A 117 1.77 -10.97 1.30
CA LEU A 117 0.58 -10.19 0.93
C LEU A 117 -0.46 -11.01 0.15
N LYS A 118 -0.15 -12.24 -0.27
CA LYS A 118 -1.12 -13.12 -0.95
C LYS A 118 -2.09 -13.71 0.07
N ARG A 119 -3.37 -13.36 -0.04
CA ARG A 119 -4.46 -13.79 0.87
C ARG A 119 -4.61 -15.31 1.05
N LYS A 120 -4.07 -16.13 0.13
CA LYS A 120 -4.28 -17.59 0.10
C LYS A 120 -3.00 -18.42 0.27
N ASN A 121 -1.91 -17.86 0.79
CA ASN A 121 -0.73 -18.68 1.08
C ASN A 121 -1.01 -19.59 2.31
N ALA A 122 -0.30 -20.73 2.41
CA ALA A 122 -0.51 -21.69 3.49
C ALA A 122 -0.27 -21.10 4.90
N PRO A 123 0.77 -20.27 5.14
CA PRO A 123 0.95 -19.57 6.42
C PRO A 123 -0.24 -18.68 6.84
N ASN A 124 -0.78 -17.89 5.91
CA ASN A 124 -1.92 -17.00 6.13
C ASN A 124 -3.18 -17.80 6.43
N GLN A 125 -3.41 -18.91 5.71
CA GLN A 125 -4.52 -19.82 6.01
C GLN A 125 -4.40 -20.45 7.41
N ALA A 126 -3.19 -20.87 7.80
CA ALA A 126 -2.92 -21.40 9.13
C ALA A 126 -3.14 -20.34 10.23
N ALA A 127 -2.67 -19.11 10.00
CA ALA A 127 -2.88 -18.00 10.93
C ALA A 127 -4.38 -17.65 11.09
N MET A 128 -5.15 -17.63 9.99
CA MET A 128 -6.60 -17.37 10.02
C MET A 128 -7.37 -18.43 10.83
N GLN A 129 -6.96 -19.70 10.78
CA GLN A 129 -7.55 -20.76 11.61
C GLN A 129 -7.32 -20.52 13.11
N VAL A 130 -6.23 -19.87 13.50
CA VAL A 130 -5.94 -19.54 14.90
C VAL A 130 -6.76 -18.33 15.37
N VAL A 131 -7.02 -17.35 14.50
CA VAL A 131 -7.82 -16.16 14.84
C VAL A 131 -9.29 -16.52 15.13
N GLU A 132 -9.85 -17.57 14.50
CA GLU A 132 -11.17 -18.09 14.85
C GLU A 132 -11.28 -18.51 16.34
N ASN A 133 -10.18 -18.91 16.98
CA ASN A 133 -10.19 -19.29 18.39
C ASN A 133 -10.32 -18.08 19.34
N VAL A 134 -9.88 -16.88 18.95
CA VAL A 134 -10.02 -15.69 19.79
C VAL A 134 -11.48 -15.27 19.90
N TYR A 135 -12.21 -15.22 18.77
CA TYR A 135 -13.63 -14.87 18.78
C TYR A 135 -14.50 -15.85 19.59
N LYS A 136 -14.21 -17.16 19.53
CA LYS A 136 -14.92 -18.18 20.34
C LYS A 136 -14.70 -18.01 21.84
N VAL A 137 -13.56 -17.45 22.26
CA VAL A 137 -13.24 -17.20 23.67
C VAL A 137 -13.77 -15.84 24.12
N SER A 138 -13.67 -14.80 23.28
CA SER A 138 -14.15 -13.45 23.60
C SER A 138 -15.67 -13.33 23.70
N LEU A 139 -16.43 -14.14 22.95
CA LEU A 139 -17.90 -14.22 23.07
C LEU A 139 -18.40 -14.86 24.38
N LYS A 140 -17.50 -15.42 25.21
CA LYS A 140 -17.87 -15.88 26.57
C LYS A 140 -17.77 -14.78 27.64
N PHE A 141 -17.29 -13.59 27.26
CA PHE A 141 -17.14 -12.44 28.17
C PHE A 141 -18.08 -11.27 27.83
N LEU A 142 -19.04 -11.48 26.91
CA LEU A 142 -20.20 -10.63 26.65
C LEU A 142 -21.46 -11.40 27.04
#